data_AF-A0A2A2KQH4-F1
#
_entry.id   AF-A0A2A2KQH4-F1
#
_cell.length_a   1.000
_cell.length_b   1.000
_cell.length_c   1.000
_cell.angle_alpha   90.00
_cell.angle_beta   90.00
_cell.angle_gamma   90.00
#
_symmetry.space_group_name_H-M   'P 1'
#
loop_
_entity.id
_entity.type
_entity.pdbx_description
1 polymer ?
#
loop_
_entity_poly.entity_id
_entity_poly.type
_entity_poly.pdbx_seq_one_letter_code
_entity_poly.pdbx_strand_id
1 'polypeptide(L)'
;MCYSEYYALNRSNTVRQYYDRFCVHVKHCIHRGIDANCQDYHALDKTMQRLFARHHAKTFPKNILHSVFCCCTESLCNSIDYKEVKEKFGLEKPVNLSLIKCEYLLSISSILLFLLLR
;
A
#
# COMPACT_ATOMS: atom_id res chain seq x y z
N MET A 1 4.67 10.41 11.54
CA MET A 1 4.36 8.96 11.52
C MET A 1 4.79 8.40 10.19
N CYS A 2 5.09 7.12 10.11
CA CYS A 2 5.28 6.46 8.83
C CYS A 2 3.95 5.85 8.40
N TYR A 3 3.62 6.01 7.12
CA TYR A 3 2.62 5.21 6.44
C TYR A 3 3.36 4.16 5.63
N SER A 4 2.87 2.92 5.68
CA SER A 4 3.35 1.82 4.86
C SER A 4 2.19 1.20 4.11
N GLU A 5 2.47 0.82 2.88
CA GLU A 5 1.51 0.24 1.98
C GLU A 5 2.14 -0.94 1.28
N TYR A 6 1.42 -2.05 1.27
CA TYR A 6 1.72 -3.20 0.45
C TYR A 6 0.47 -3.63 -0.28
N TYR A 7 0.61 -4.02 -1.54
CA TYR A 7 -0.45 -4.70 -2.25
C TYR A 7 0.11 -5.64 -3.32
N ALA A 8 -0.61 -6.75 -3.53
CA ALA A 8 -0.34 -7.72 -4.56
C ALA A 8 -1.48 -7.74 -5.59
N LEU A 9 -1.11 -7.68 -6.87
CA LEU A 9 -2.05 -7.70 -7.99
C LEU A 9 -1.82 -8.93 -8.86
N ASN A 10 -2.90 -9.58 -9.28
CA ASN A 10 -2.83 -10.51 -10.40
C ASN A 10 -2.97 -9.74 -11.71
N ARG A 11 -1.89 -9.66 -12.48
CA ARG A 11 -1.89 -9.05 -13.81
C ARG A 11 -1.47 -10.08 -14.84
N SER A 12 -2.43 -10.53 -15.64
CA SER A 12 -2.20 -11.51 -16.72
C SER A 12 -1.51 -12.79 -16.20
N ASN A 13 -2.08 -13.39 -15.15
CA ASN A 13 -1.57 -14.59 -14.47
C ASN A 13 -0.17 -14.43 -13.83
N THR A 14 0.30 -13.19 -13.68
CA THR A 14 1.54 -12.88 -12.96
C THR A 14 1.20 -12.07 -11.72
N VAL A 15 1.66 -12.53 -10.55
CA VAL A 15 1.54 -11.78 -9.31
C VAL A 15 2.61 -10.69 -9.29
N ARG A 16 2.17 -9.44 -9.17
CA ARG A 16 3.03 -8.27 -8.97
C ARG A 16 2.84 -7.75 -7.55
N GLN A 17 3.94 -7.49 -6.87
CA GLN A 17 3.96 -6.98 -5.51
C GLN A 17 4.50 -5.56 -5.49
N TYR A 18 3.89 -4.69 -4.70
CA TYR A 18 4.21 -3.28 -4.57
C TYR A 18 4.35 -2.93 -3.10
N TYR A 19 5.37 -2.13 -2.78
CA TYR A 19 5.74 -1.78 -1.40
C TYR A 19 6.04 -0.29 -1.33
N ASP A 20 5.14 0.51 -0.78
CA ASP A 20 5.33 1.95 -0.65
C ASP A 20 5.47 2.37 0.82
N ARG A 21 6.26 3.41 1.06
CA ARG A 21 6.51 3.94 2.41
C ARG A 21 6.84 5.42 2.35
N PHE A 22 6.12 6.21 3.13
CA PHE A 22 6.37 7.64 3.24
C PHE A 22 5.94 8.19 4.60
N CYS A 23 6.46 9.36 4.97
CA CYS A 23 6.15 10.02 6.24
C CYS A 23 4.91 10.91 6.10
N VAL A 24 3.97 10.79 7.03
CA VAL A 24 2.76 11.63 7.11
C VAL A 24 2.46 12.09 8.53
N HIS A 25 1.58 13.09 8.63
CA HIS A 25 1.04 13.55 9.91
C HIS A 25 0.00 12.56 10.44
N VAL A 26 0.00 12.32 11.76
CA VAL A 26 -0.90 11.35 12.44
C VAL A 26 -2.37 11.53 12.06
N LYS A 27 -2.83 12.78 12.03
CA LYS A 27 -4.19 13.17 11.69
C LYS A 27 -4.65 12.65 10.32
N HIS A 28 -3.74 12.50 9.36
CA HIS A 28 -4.06 12.03 8.01
C HIS A 28 -4.38 10.53 7.99
N CYS A 29 -3.78 9.76 8.89
CA CYS A 29 -4.05 8.34 9.03
C CYS A 29 -5.32 8.08 9.83
N ILE A 30 -5.44 8.69 11.03
CA ILE A 30 -6.58 8.47 11.94
C ILE A 30 -7.90 8.85 11.26
N HIS A 31 -7.94 9.97 10.53
CA HIS A 31 -9.15 10.40 9.85
C HIS A 31 -9.60 9.44 8.72
N ARG A 32 -8.70 8.57 8.24
CA ARG A 32 -8.94 7.57 7.20
C ARG A 32 -9.11 6.16 7.76
N GLY A 33 -9.17 6.01 9.09
CA GLY A 33 -9.30 4.73 9.77
C GLY A 33 -8.06 3.82 9.63
N ILE A 34 -6.90 4.39 9.30
CA ILE A 34 -5.65 3.64 9.20
C ILE A 34 -4.83 3.91 10.45
N ASP A 35 -4.53 2.86 11.20
CA ASP A 35 -3.82 2.92 12.48
C ASP A 35 -2.69 1.88 12.54
N ALA A 36 -2.18 1.67 13.75
CA ALA A 36 -1.07 0.74 13.99
C ALA A 36 -1.47 -0.74 13.87
N ASN A 37 -2.77 -1.06 13.82
CA ASN A 37 -3.23 -2.44 13.63
C ASN A 37 -3.22 -2.85 12.15
N CYS A 38 -2.98 -1.88 11.26
CA CYS A 38 -3.05 -2.03 9.82
C CYS A 38 -4.44 -2.44 9.31
N GLN A 39 -4.73 -2.07 8.07
CA GLN A 39 -6.00 -2.38 7.42
C GLN A 39 -5.74 -3.04 6.08
N ASP A 40 -6.64 -3.93 5.66
CA ASP A 40 -6.70 -4.37 4.27
C ASP A 40 -7.54 -3.39 3.42
N TYR A 41 -7.48 -3.53 2.09
CA TYR A 41 -8.21 -2.69 1.15
C TYR A 41 -9.72 -2.67 1.41
N HIS A 42 -10.32 -3.79 1.79
CA HIS A 42 -11.76 -3.87 2.04
C HIS A 42 -12.17 -3.19 3.36
N ALA A 43 -11.25 -3.12 4.32
CA ALA A 43 -11.43 -2.42 5.59
C ALA A 43 -11.19 -0.90 5.49
N LEU A 44 -10.55 -0.41 4.42
CA LEU A 44 -10.41 1.02 4.17
C LEU A 44 -11.77 1.71 3.98
N ASP A 45 -11.85 3.01 4.30
CA ASP A 45 -13.04 3.80 3.98
C ASP A 45 -13.28 3.89 2.45
N LYS A 46 -14.55 4.07 2.04
CA LYS A 46 -14.94 4.09 0.61
C LYS A 46 -14.20 5.14 -0.22
N THR A 47 -13.78 6.25 0.38
CA THR A 47 -13.02 7.28 -0.33
C THR A 47 -11.61 6.81 -0.60
N MET A 48 -10.94 6.22 0.40
CA MET A 48 -9.61 5.63 0.23
C MET A 48 -9.62 4.47 -0.76
N GLN A 49 -10.63 3.59 -0.70
CA GLN A 49 -10.80 2.52 -1.69
C GLN A 49 -10.90 3.08 -3.11
N ARG A 50 -11.75 4.10 -3.33
CA ARG A 50 -11.92 4.73 -4.65
C ARG A 50 -10.65 5.41 -5.14
N LEU A 51 -9.89 6.06 -4.26
CA LEU A 51 -8.65 6.73 -4.61
C LEU A 51 -7.56 5.73 -4.98
N PHE A 52 -7.35 4.71 -4.14
CA PHE A 52 -6.44 3.61 -4.44
C PHE A 52 -6.83 2.96 -5.77
N ALA A 53 -8.11 2.62 -5.96
CA ALA A 53 -8.60 2.07 -7.20
C ALA A 53 -8.41 3.00 -8.41
N ARG A 54 -8.48 4.34 -8.24
CA ARG A 54 -8.27 5.32 -9.31
C ARG A 54 -6.79 5.44 -9.70
N HIS A 55 -5.89 5.46 -8.72
CA HIS A 55 -4.45 5.60 -8.98
C HIS A 55 -3.84 4.30 -9.52
N HIS A 56 -4.36 3.17 -9.05
CA HIS A 56 -3.96 1.86 -9.54
C HIS A 56 -4.91 1.33 -10.65
N ALA A 57 -5.82 2.18 -11.17
CA ALA A 57 -6.92 1.89 -12.11
C ALA A 57 -6.54 1.19 -13.43
N LYS A 58 -5.25 1.07 -13.75
CA LYS A 58 -4.81 0.19 -14.84
C LYS A 58 -4.89 -1.30 -14.47
N THR A 59 -5.12 -1.60 -13.20
CA THR A 59 -5.29 -2.95 -12.66
C THR A 59 -6.55 -2.93 -11.80
N PHE A 60 -7.61 -3.58 -12.28
CA PHE A 60 -8.93 -3.58 -11.65
C PHE A 60 -8.85 -3.90 -10.14
N PRO A 61 -9.72 -3.32 -9.28
CA PRO A 61 -9.80 -3.70 -7.86
C PRO A 61 -10.05 -5.20 -7.67
N LYS A 62 -10.70 -5.86 -8.65
CA LYS A 62 -10.92 -7.32 -8.69
C LYS A 62 -9.63 -8.14 -8.77
N ASN A 63 -8.51 -7.51 -9.08
CA ASN A 63 -7.21 -8.15 -9.23
C ASN A 63 -6.33 -7.96 -7.99
N ILE A 64 -6.78 -7.21 -6.98
CA ILE A 64 -6.11 -7.13 -5.69
C ILE A 64 -6.27 -8.47 -5.00
N LEU A 65 -5.14 -9.16 -4.79
CA LEU A 65 -5.09 -10.44 -4.08
C LEU A 65 -4.94 -10.20 -2.58
N HIS A 66 -3.99 -9.34 -2.22
CA HIS A 66 -3.64 -9.00 -0.85
C HIS A 66 -3.29 -7.53 -0.75
N SER A 67 -3.54 -6.94 0.41
CA SER A 67 -3.19 -5.55 0.70
C SER A 67 -3.02 -5.34 2.19
N VAL A 68 -2.12 -4.44 2.56
CA VAL A 68 -1.86 -4.04 3.94
C VAL A 68 -1.52 -2.55 3.94
N PHE A 69 -2.23 -1.77 4.74
CA PHE A 69 -2.03 -0.34 4.93
C PHE A 69 -1.83 -0.07 6.41
N CYS A 70 -0.66 0.41 6.80
CA CYS A 70 -0.30 0.64 8.20
C CYS A 70 0.02 2.12 8.42
N CYS A 71 -0.32 2.64 9.60
CA CYS A 71 0.20 3.92 10.04
C CYS A 71 0.58 3.87 11.51
N CYS A 72 1.86 4.03 11.78
CA CYS A 72 2.38 3.95 13.14
C CYS A 72 3.57 4.88 13.39
N THR A 73 3.82 5.15 14.67
CA THR A 73 4.72 6.19 15.17
C THR A 73 6.18 5.82 14.98
N GLU A 74 6.49 4.53 15.08
CA GLU A 74 7.84 4.01 14.93
C GLU A 74 8.12 3.64 13.47
N SER A 75 9.39 3.73 13.08
CA SER A 75 9.83 3.36 11.74
C SER A 75 9.79 1.83 11.50
N LEU A 76 9.74 1.03 12.56
CA LEU A 76 9.86 -0.44 12.51
C LEU A 76 8.52 -1.16 12.39
N CYS A 77 7.44 -0.63 12.98
CA CYS A 77 6.09 -1.21 12.86
C CYS A 77 5.48 -1.11 11.44
N ASN A 78 6.20 -0.44 10.52
CA ASN A 78 5.79 -0.13 9.15
C ASN A 78 6.67 -0.81 8.11
N SER A 79 7.44 -1.84 8.47
CA SER A 79 8.25 -2.58 7.51
C SER A 79 7.57 -3.88 7.14
N ILE A 80 6.50 -3.82 6.35
CA ILE A 80 6.04 -5.01 5.65
C ILE A 80 7.09 -5.35 4.60
N ASP A 81 7.90 -6.36 4.89
CA ASP A 81 8.98 -6.80 4.02
C ASP A 81 8.63 -8.11 3.31
N TYR A 82 9.52 -8.58 2.45
CA TYR A 82 9.29 -9.80 1.68
C TYR A 82 9.20 -11.06 2.55
N LYS A 83 9.77 -11.06 3.76
CA LYS A 83 9.66 -12.20 4.70
C LYS A 83 8.26 -12.23 5.29
N GLU A 84 7.79 -11.10 5.79
CA GLU A 84 6.43 -10.98 6.32
C GLU A 84 5.39 -11.32 5.24
N VAL A 85 5.59 -10.85 4.00
CA VAL A 85 4.70 -11.18 2.88
C VAL A 85 4.70 -12.68 2.55
N LYS A 86 5.87 -13.33 2.61
CA LYS A 86 5.96 -14.78 2.42
C LYS A 86 5.24 -15.54 3.52
N GLU A 87 5.41 -15.15 4.77
CA GLU A 87 4.77 -15.78 5.93
C GLU A 87 3.25 -15.56 5.93
N LYS A 88 2.79 -14.35 5.60
CA LYS A 88 1.39 -13.94 5.69
C LYS A 88 0.56 -14.36 4.47
N PHE A 89 1.15 -14.31 3.28
CA PHE A 89 0.43 -14.50 2.01
C PHE A 89 0.98 -15.64 1.15
N GLY A 90 2.06 -16.30 1.57
CA GLY A 90 2.69 -17.38 0.78
C GLY A 90 3.36 -16.88 -0.51
N LEU A 91 3.60 -15.57 -0.63
CA LEU A 91 4.16 -14.98 -1.84
C LEU A 91 5.70 -14.86 -1.73
N GLU A 92 6.39 -15.44 -2.70
CA GLU A 92 7.86 -15.35 -2.83
C GLU A 92 8.30 -13.92 -3.16
N LYS A 93 9.55 -13.57 -2.83
CA LYS A 93 10.12 -12.24 -3.11
C LYS A 93 10.02 -11.93 -4.62
N PRO A 94 9.65 -10.69 -5.02
CA PRO A 94 9.67 -10.31 -6.42
C PRO A 94 11.09 -10.46 -6.99
N VAL A 95 11.22 -11.25 -8.05
CA VAL A 95 12.51 -11.64 -8.64
C VAL A 95 13.22 -10.49 -9.38
N ASN A 96 12.51 -9.39 -9.69
CA ASN A 96 13.06 -8.24 -10.40
C ASN A 96 13.00 -6.94 -9.58
N LEU A 97 14.15 -6.52 -9.04
CA LEU A 97 14.35 -5.21 -8.41
C LEU A 97 14.31 -4.02 -9.40
N SER A 98 14.37 -4.29 -10.72
CA SER A 98 14.38 -3.24 -11.76
C SER A 98 13.02 -2.57 -12.00
N LEU A 99 11.91 -3.19 -11.55
CA LEU A 99 10.56 -2.61 -11.58
C LEU A 99 10.24 -1.73 -10.36
N ILE A 100 11.20 -1.57 -9.43
CA ILE A 100 11.09 -0.65 -8.28
C ILE A 100 11.42 0.79 -8.69
N LYS A 101 11.98 1.03 -9.88
CA LYS A 101 12.33 2.37 -10.36
C LYS A 101 11.32 2.87 -11.39
N CYS A 102 10.64 3.97 -11.04
CA CYS A 102 9.86 4.90 -11.89
C CYS A 102 8.32 4.90 -11.87
N GLU A 103 7.60 3.88 -11.36
CA GLU A 103 6.15 4.08 -11.04
C GLU A 103 5.94 4.69 -9.63
N TYR A 104 6.94 4.54 -8.75
CA TYR A 104 6.92 4.98 -7.36
C TYR A 104 6.82 6.50 -7.19
N LEU A 105 7.43 7.30 -8.06
CA LEU A 105 7.37 8.76 -7.94
C LEU A 105 5.95 9.32 -8.21
N LEU A 106 5.12 8.59 -8.95
CA LEU A 106 3.74 8.99 -9.26
C LEU A 106 2.70 8.40 -8.28
N SER A 107 2.95 7.20 -7.72
CA SER A 107 2.09 6.62 -6.67
C SER A 107 2.29 7.32 -5.33
N ILE A 108 3.56 7.51 -4.92
CA ILE A 108 3.94 8.25 -3.70
C ILE A 108 3.29 9.62 -3.73
N SER A 109 3.39 10.36 -4.84
CA SER A 109 2.86 11.70 -4.92
C SER A 109 1.35 11.76 -4.71
N SER A 110 0.60 10.71 -5.05
CA SER A 110 -0.87 10.78 -5.10
C SER A 110 -1.54 10.48 -3.77
N ILE A 111 -1.20 9.34 -3.14
CA ILE A 111 -1.73 9.00 -1.81
C ILE A 111 -1.16 9.98 -0.77
N LEU A 112 0.10 10.38 -0.91
CA LEU A 112 0.67 11.47 -0.12
C LEU A 112 -0.07 12.80 -0.38
N LEU A 113 -0.34 13.20 -1.63
CA LEU A 113 -1.14 14.40 -1.91
C LEU A 113 -2.50 14.32 -1.23
N PHE A 114 -3.19 13.18 -1.23
CA PHE A 114 -4.52 13.06 -0.64
C PHE A 114 -4.53 12.93 0.88
N LEU A 115 -3.48 12.37 1.47
CA LEU A 115 -3.26 12.46 2.91
C LEU A 115 -2.99 13.91 3.30
N LEU A 116 -2.30 14.69 2.45
CA LEU A 116 -1.99 16.11 2.69
C LEU A 116 -3.13 17.09 2.31
N LEU A 117 -3.98 16.75 1.35
CA LEU A 117 -5.11 17.55 0.88
C LEU A 117 -6.30 17.35 1.82
N ARG A 118 -6.47 18.35 2.69
CA ARG A 118 -7.80 18.79 3.15
C ARG A 118 -8.41 19.69 2.11
#